data_AF-A0A1H0X1N2-F1
#
_entry.id   AF-A0A1H0X1N2-F1
#
_cell.length_a   1.000
_cell.length_b   1.000
_cell.length_c   1.000
_cell.angle_alpha   90.00
_cell.angle_beta   90.00
_cell.angle_gamma   90.00
#
_symmetry.space_group_name_H-M   'P 1'
#
loop_
_entity.id
_entity.type
_entity.pdbx_description
1 polymer ?
#
loop_
_entity_poly.entity_id
_entity_poly.type
_entity_poly.pdbx_seq_one_letter_code
_entity_poly.pdbx_strand_id
1 'polypeptide(L)'
;MKTNKFLPILCVLIALISFLGCKKQTTESPATANVKTSALALNSVTKATFTTPDSVAGVVGGNWGKVNYDLANNKTGGDSVLLSFDGSLCKEIHAGNGYTLGYVDITGNSLNTIALKDVLSAPLQLVDTTAKSKENSTKNWYTYTDGKQYGLIPVKDRYVVLFKGTSILKATVLYVLQLNTVDYIPGHTSGYYFGSVTFNYKRLI
;
A
#
# COMPACT_ATOMS: atom_id res chain seq x y z
N MET A 1 28.94 38.28 63.37
CA MET A 1 27.89 39.26 63.77
C MET A 1 27.53 40.06 62.52
N LYS A 2 26.26 40.19 62.13
CA LYS A 2 25.45 41.45 62.20
C LYS A 2 26.27 42.68 61.73
N THR A 3 25.90 43.41 60.68
CA THR A 3 24.58 44.00 60.34
C THR A 3 24.46 44.39 58.85
N ASN A 4 23.30 44.19 58.18
CA ASN A 4 22.32 45.22 57.70
C ASN A 4 22.85 46.29 56.70
N LYS A 5 22.12 46.81 55.71
CA LYS A 5 20.74 46.61 55.18
C LYS A 5 20.58 47.45 53.87
N PHE A 6 19.38 47.42 53.29
CA PHE A 6 18.74 48.47 52.46
C PHE A 6 19.00 48.52 50.94
N LEU A 7 18.05 47.90 50.22
CA LEU A 7 17.43 48.45 49.02
C LEU A 7 16.65 49.74 49.36
N PRO A 8 16.36 50.62 48.38
CA PRO A 8 14.93 50.82 48.08
C PRO A 8 14.57 50.90 46.59
N ILE A 9 13.29 50.63 46.35
CA ILE A 9 12.57 50.68 45.07
C ILE A 9 12.10 52.11 44.80
N LEU A 10 12.09 52.57 43.53
CA LEU A 10 10.93 53.36 43.05
C LEU A 10 10.76 53.33 41.51
N CYS A 11 9.50 53.33 41.11
CA CYS A 11 9.01 53.26 39.73
C CYS A 11 9.04 54.62 39.02
N VAL A 12 9.13 54.62 37.69
CA VAL A 12 8.30 55.50 36.86
C VAL A 12 7.73 54.71 35.68
N LEU A 13 6.41 54.73 35.54
CA LEU A 13 5.67 54.24 34.38
C LEU A 13 4.66 55.33 34.01
N ILE A 14 4.70 55.80 32.76
CA ILE A 14 3.74 56.67 32.03
C ILE A 14 4.36 56.79 30.62
N ALA A 15 3.78 56.20 29.55
CA ALA A 15 2.63 56.70 28.77
C ALA A 15 2.99 57.97 27.95
N LEU A 16 2.62 58.15 26.68
CA LEU A 16 1.65 57.46 25.80
C LEU A 16 1.91 57.87 24.30
N ILE A 17 1.54 57.03 23.31
CA ILE A 17 1.28 57.29 21.84
C ILE A 17 2.12 58.38 21.10
N SER A 18 2.79 58.18 19.95
CA SER A 18 2.34 57.60 18.66
C SER A 18 3.56 57.47 17.68
N PHE A 19 3.52 57.09 16.38
CA PHE A 19 2.49 56.61 15.43
C PHE A 19 3.17 55.83 14.25
N LEU A 20 2.38 55.29 13.31
CA LEU A 20 2.66 54.99 11.89
C LEU A 20 4.05 54.45 11.47
N GLY A 21 4.12 53.13 11.20
CA GLY A 21 5.28 52.51 10.53
C GLY A 21 5.17 51.00 10.32
N CYS A 22 4.19 50.53 9.54
CA CYS A 22 4.06 49.10 9.23
C CYS A 22 5.23 48.57 8.37
N LYS A 23 6.24 47.98 9.02
CA LYS A 23 7.11 46.96 8.41
C LYS A 23 7.00 45.68 9.21
N LYS A 24 6.19 44.74 8.72
CA LYS A 24 6.15 43.36 9.25
C LYS A 24 7.53 42.75 9.11
N GLN A 25 8.09 42.23 10.20
CA GLN A 25 9.21 41.31 10.14
C GLN A 25 8.77 40.08 9.35
N THR A 26 9.52 39.72 8.32
CA THR A 26 9.37 38.43 7.65
C THR A 26 9.99 37.36 8.55
N THR A 27 9.22 36.87 9.51
CA THR A 27 9.57 35.63 10.20
C THR A 27 9.65 34.54 9.14
N GLU A 28 10.82 33.92 8.99
CA GLU A 28 10.94 32.71 8.18
C GLU A 28 9.99 31.67 8.74
N SER A 29 8.95 31.33 7.98
CA SER A 29 8.16 30.15 8.27
C SER A 29 9.12 28.96 8.22
N PRO A 30 9.22 28.13 9.27
CA PRO A 30 10.01 26.92 9.18
C PRO A 30 9.51 26.13 7.98
N ALA A 31 10.42 25.71 7.11
CA ALA A 31 10.08 24.97 5.92
C ALA A 31 9.30 23.72 6.36
N THR A 32 8.01 23.69 6.05
CA THR A 32 7.22 22.46 6.13
C THR A 32 7.85 21.49 5.14
N ALA A 33 8.71 20.62 5.67
CA ALA A 33 9.23 19.49 4.92
C ALA A 33 8.01 18.81 4.28
N ASN A 34 7.98 18.81 2.95
CA ASN A 34 6.88 18.26 2.19
C ASN A 34 7.02 16.74 2.21
N VAL A 35 6.90 16.17 3.41
CA VAL A 35 6.86 14.75 3.66
C VAL A 35 5.60 14.27 2.98
N LYS A 36 5.79 13.63 1.83
CA LYS A 36 4.77 12.92 1.08
C LYS A 36 4.34 11.70 1.90
N THR A 37 3.64 11.96 3.00
CA THR A 37 3.12 10.95 3.93
C THR A 37 2.18 10.07 3.14
N SER A 38 2.54 8.78 3.03
CA SER A 38 1.69 7.71 2.50
C SER A 38 0.29 7.84 3.10
N ALA A 39 -0.68 8.26 2.29
CA ALA A 39 -1.97 8.79 2.77
C ALA A 39 -2.98 7.72 3.23
N LEU A 40 -2.53 6.47 3.41
CA LEU A 40 -3.34 5.39 3.98
C LEU A 40 -3.29 5.40 5.51
N ALA A 41 -4.45 5.58 6.13
CA ALA A 41 -4.62 5.39 7.56
C ALA A 41 -4.37 3.93 7.96
N LEU A 42 -3.65 3.72 9.07
CA LEU A 42 -3.46 2.39 9.65
C LEU A 42 -4.80 1.76 10.01
N ASN A 43 -4.89 0.46 9.83
CA ASN A 43 -6.06 -0.37 10.10
C ASN A 43 -7.35 0.02 9.34
N SER A 44 -7.27 0.88 8.33
CA SER A 44 -8.41 1.20 7.47
C SER A 44 -8.38 0.34 6.20
N VAL A 45 -9.53 -0.19 5.79
CA VAL A 45 -9.67 -0.94 4.53
C VAL A 45 -9.85 0.04 3.38
N THR A 46 -9.01 -0.11 2.35
CA THR A 46 -9.07 0.63 1.09
C THR A 46 -9.43 -0.32 -0.05
N LYS A 47 -10.27 0.13 -0.99
CA LYS A 47 -10.57 -0.60 -2.23
C LYS A 47 -9.68 -0.08 -3.36
N ALA A 48 -9.06 -1.01 -4.09
CA ALA A 48 -8.34 -0.78 -5.32
C ALA A 48 -9.01 -1.52 -6.48
N THR A 49 -9.05 -0.87 -7.65
CA THR A 49 -9.45 -1.47 -8.92
C THR A 49 -8.53 -0.94 -10.01
N PHE A 50 -8.13 -1.79 -10.96
CA PHE A 50 -7.49 -1.37 -12.20
C PHE A 50 -7.95 -2.22 -13.38
N THR A 51 -7.94 -1.62 -14.57
CA THR A 51 -8.17 -2.31 -15.85
C THR A 51 -6.88 -3.00 -16.31
N THR A 52 -6.96 -4.24 -16.79
CA THR A 52 -5.80 -4.94 -17.33
C THR A 52 -5.39 -4.33 -18.69
N PRO A 53 -4.10 -4.34 -19.07
CA PRO A 53 -3.68 -3.84 -20.37
C PRO A 53 -4.33 -4.64 -21.50
N ASP A 54 -4.66 -3.97 -22.61
CA ASP A 54 -5.04 -4.68 -23.83
C ASP A 54 -3.82 -5.43 -24.38
N SER A 55 -3.96 -6.74 -24.55
CA SER A 55 -2.87 -7.68 -24.78
C SER A 55 -2.72 -8.07 -26.26
N VAL A 56 -2.90 -7.10 -27.16
CA VAL A 56 -2.72 -7.26 -28.63
C VAL A 56 -1.36 -7.90 -28.97
N ALA A 57 -0.30 -7.60 -28.20
CA ALA A 57 1.03 -8.19 -28.36
C ALA A 57 1.26 -9.50 -27.55
N GLY A 58 0.37 -9.83 -26.60
CA GLY A 58 0.55 -10.94 -25.66
C GLY A 58 0.46 -12.32 -26.30
N VAL A 59 -0.40 -12.47 -27.30
CA VAL A 59 -0.64 -13.74 -28.02
C VAL A 59 0.59 -14.21 -28.81
N VAL A 60 1.41 -13.28 -29.31
CA VAL A 60 2.55 -13.59 -30.20
C VAL A 60 3.91 -13.54 -29.46
N GLY A 61 4.02 -12.75 -28.38
CA GLY A 61 5.28 -12.57 -27.65
C GLY A 61 5.28 -12.96 -26.17
N GLY A 62 4.17 -13.48 -25.63
CA GLY A 62 4.02 -13.78 -24.19
C GLY A 62 4.03 -12.54 -23.28
N ASN A 63 4.03 -11.34 -23.84
CA ASN A 63 4.01 -10.07 -23.10
C ASN A 63 2.57 -9.63 -22.84
N TRP A 64 1.99 -10.10 -21.74
CA TRP A 64 0.61 -9.81 -21.33
C TRP A 64 0.39 -8.36 -20.82
N GLY A 65 1.44 -7.53 -20.82
CA GLY A 65 1.44 -6.23 -20.18
C GLY A 65 1.64 -6.34 -18.66
N LYS A 66 2.00 -5.21 -18.05
CA LYS A 66 2.29 -5.11 -16.63
C LYS A 66 1.60 -3.90 -16.02
N VAL A 67 0.88 -4.09 -14.91
CA VAL A 67 0.34 -3.00 -14.11
C VAL A 67 1.14 -2.86 -12.82
N ASN A 68 1.79 -1.72 -12.66
CA ASN A 68 2.43 -1.34 -11.41
C ASN A 68 1.39 -0.64 -10.52
N TYR A 69 1.35 -0.94 -9.21
CA TYR A 69 0.41 -0.34 -8.27
C TYR A 69 1.11 0.23 -7.02
N ASP A 70 0.75 1.46 -6.67
CA ASP A 70 1.21 2.19 -5.50
C ASP A 70 0.12 2.12 -4.42
N LEU A 71 0.30 1.20 -3.47
CA LEU A 71 -0.63 1.01 -2.34
C LEU A 71 -0.60 2.18 -1.35
N ALA A 72 0.44 3.01 -1.34
CA ALA A 72 0.52 4.19 -0.48
C ALA A 72 -0.36 5.35 -0.97
N ASN A 73 -0.59 5.41 -2.29
CA ASN A 73 -1.37 6.44 -2.96
C ASN A 73 -2.65 5.91 -3.67
N ASN A 74 -3.01 4.64 -3.47
CA ASN A 74 -4.17 3.95 -4.06
C ASN A 74 -4.35 4.17 -5.57
N LYS A 75 -3.27 3.96 -6.35
CA LYS A 75 -3.28 4.22 -7.79
C LYS A 75 -2.36 3.29 -8.59
N THR A 76 -2.59 3.23 -9.89
CA THR A 76 -1.64 2.65 -10.85
C THR A 76 -0.46 3.60 -11.10
N GLY A 77 0.72 3.02 -11.32
CA GLY A 77 1.99 3.77 -11.45
C GLY A 77 2.33 4.56 -10.18
N GLY A 78 3.11 5.64 -10.34
CA GLY A 78 3.58 6.49 -9.23
C GLY A 78 5.03 6.20 -8.83
N ASP A 79 5.51 6.97 -7.85
CA ASP A 79 6.92 6.93 -7.43
C ASP A 79 7.20 5.77 -6.45
N SER A 80 6.15 5.31 -5.75
CA SER A 80 6.20 4.29 -4.70
C SER A 80 5.48 3.01 -5.14
N VAL A 81 5.82 2.48 -6.31
CA VAL A 81 5.26 1.19 -6.78
C VAL A 81 5.62 0.08 -5.79
N LEU A 82 4.60 -0.49 -5.14
CA LEU A 82 4.75 -1.53 -4.12
C LEU A 82 4.37 -2.91 -4.63
N LEU A 83 3.47 -2.99 -5.62
CA LEU A 83 3.08 -4.23 -6.29
C LEU A 83 3.21 -4.10 -7.81
N SER A 84 3.42 -5.25 -8.43
CA SER A 84 3.51 -5.46 -9.87
C SER A 84 2.58 -6.60 -10.23
N PHE A 85 1.68 -6.38 -11.19
CA PHE A 85 0.73 -7.37 -11.66
C PHE A 85 0.97 -7.67 -13.15
N ASP A 86 1.11 -8.94 -13.51
CA ASP A 86 1.36 -9.39 -14.88
C ASP A 86 0.78 -10.80 -15.14
N GLY A 87 1.18 -11.42 -16.25
CA GLY A 87 0.52 -12.59 -16.79
C GLY A 87 -0.86 -12.28 -17.38
N SER A 88 -1.53 -13.30 -17.94
CA SER A 88 -2.89 -13.18 -18.48
C SER A 88 -3.85 -12.61 -17.43
N LEU A 89 -4.62 -11.57 -17.74
CA LEU A 89 -5.54 -10.88 -16.81
C LEU A 89 -4.85 -10.28 -15.57
N CYS A 90 -3.53 -10.02 -15.60
CA CYS A 90 -2.79 -9.45 -14.46
C CYS A 90 -2.94 -10.26 -13.15
N LYS A 91 -3.07 -11.59 -13.27
CA LYS A 91 -3.38 -12.50 -12.17
C LYS A 91 -2.17 -12.83 -11.28
N GLU A 92 -0.96 -12.71 -11.83
CA GLU A 92 0.32 -12.94 -11.15
C GLU A 92 0.74 -11.66 -10.42
N ILE A 93 1.29 -11.77 -9.20
CA ILE A 93 1.71 -10.63 -8.38
C ILE A 93 3.17 -10.75 -7.99
N HIS A 94 3.91 -9.65 -8.07
CA HIS A 94 5.28 -9.51 -7.59
C HIS A 94 5.41 -8.30 -6.66
N ALA A 95 6.29 -8.41 -5.67
CA ALA A 95 6.66 -7.30 -4.80
C ALA A 95 7.53 -6.25 -5.53
N GLY A 96 7.37 -4.98 -5.17
CA GLY A 96 8.34 -3.93 -5.47
C GLY A 96 9.67 -4.14 -4.73
N ASN A 97 10.73 -3.46 -5.18
CA ASN A 97 12.08 -3.62 -4.62
C ASN A 97 12.12 -3.31 -3.10
N GLY A 98 12.77 -4.19 -2.33
CA GLY A 98 12.87 -4.09 -0.88
C GLY A 98 11.60 -4.49 -0.10
N TYR A 99 10.62 -5.10 -0.77
CA TYR A 99 9.45 -5.73 -0.14
C TYR A 99 9.46 -7.25 -0.40
N THR A 100 8.85 -7.99 0.52
CA THR A 100 8.66 -9.44 0.45
C THR A 100 7.17 -9.74 0.34
N LEU A 101 6.83 -10.69 -0.54
CA LEU A 101 5.46 -11.16 -0.78
C LEU A 101 5.26 -12.55 -0.16
N GLY A 102 4.08 -12.77 0.43
CA GLY A 102 3.64 -14.08 0.89
C GLY A 102 2.13 -14.19 0.93
N TYR A 103 1.63 -15.39 1.22
CA TYR A 103 0.23 -15.63 1.53
C TYR A 103 0.07 -16.13 2.97
N VAL A 104 -1.05 -15.79 3.59
CA VAL A 104 -1.54 -16.39 4.83
C VAL A 104 -2.99 -16.79 4.65
N ASP A 105 -3.36 -17.95 5.18
CA ASP A 105 -4.73 -18.45 5.17
C ASP A 105 -5.29 -18.27 6.60
N ILE A 106 -6.29 -17.40 6.77
CA ILE A 106 -6.84 -16.99 8.08
C ILE A 106 -8.36 -17.18 8.09
N THR A 107 -8.78 -18.39 8.47
CA THR A 107 -10.19 -18.82 8.48
C THR A 107 -11.09 -17.91 9.31
N GLY A 108 -12.30 -17.65 8.81
CA GLY A 108 -13.38 -17.00 9.57
C GLY A 108 -13.22 -15.50 9.82
N ASN A 109 -12.10 -14.90 9.40
CA ASN A 109 -11.90 -13.45 9.45
C ASN A 109 -12.20 -12.79 8.10
N SER A 110 -12.57 -11.51 8.15
CA SER A 110 -12.60 -10.61 7.00
C SER A 110 -11.40 -9.66 7.06
N LEU A 111 -11.02 -9.06 5.93
CA LEU A 111 -9.94 -8.07 5.91
C LEU A 111 -10.17 -6.90 6.91
N ASN A 112 -11.42 -6.54 7.18
CA ASN A 112 -11.77 -5.52 8.16
C ASN A 112 -11.38 -5.94 9.59
N THR A 113 -11.62 -7.20 9.95
CA THR A 113 -11.38 -7.73 11.31
C THR A 113 -9.94 -8.22 11.55
N ILE A 114 -9.19 -8.56 10.50
CA ILE A 114 -7.78 -9.01 10.63
C ILE A 114 -6.92 -7.94 11.30
N ALA A 115 -6.22 -8.33 12.35
CA ALA A 115 -5.21 -7.53 13.04
C ALA A 115 -3.80 -8.12 12.83
N LEU A 116 -2.78 -7.35 13.19
CA LEU A 116 -1.37 -7.76 13.04
C LEU A 116 -1.07 -9.11 13.70
N LYS A 117 -1.64 -9.36 14.90
CA LYS A 117 -1.46 -10.62 15.63
C LYS A 117 -1.90 -11.85 14.82
N ASP A 118 -2.95 -11.73 14.00
CA ASP A 118 -3.52 -12.84 13.25
C ASP A 118 -2.56 -13.23 12.12
N VAL A 119 -2.07 -12.22 11.40
CA VAL A 119 -1.06 -12.37 10.34
C VAL A 119 0.25 -12.96 10.88
N LEU A 120 0.72 -12.51 12.04
CA LEU A 120 1.96 -13.00 12.66
C LEU A 120 1.81 -14.42 13.25
N SER A 121 0.59 -14.87 13.53
CA SER A 121 0.30 -16.22 14.02
C SER A 121 0.08 -17.25 12.91
N ALA A 122 -0.29 -16.80 11.71
CA ALA A 122 -0.58 -17.67 10.58
C ALA A 122 0.71 -18.16 9.87
N PRO A 123 0.76 -19.41 9.37
CA PRO A 123 1.89 -19.89 8.58
C PRO A 123 2.08 -19.09 7.29
N LEU A 124 3.16 -18.30 7.23
CA LEU A 124 3.49 -17.47 6.06
C LEU A 124 4.05 -18.30 4.90
N GLN A 125 3.31 -18.38 3.81
CA GLN A 125 3.73 -19.02 2.58
C GLN A 125 4.40 -17.98 1.66
N LEU A 126 5.73 -17.87 1.73
CA LEU A 126 6.48 -16.94 0.87
C LEU A 126 6.28 -17.25 -0.62
N VAL A 127 6.20 -16.19 -1.43
CA VAL A 127 6.20 -16.24 -2.91
C VAL A 127 7.62 -16.03 -3.40
N ASP A 128 8.09 -16.92 -4.27
CA ASP A 128 9.35 -16.69 -4.97
C ASP A 128 9.08 -15.84 -6.22
N THR A 129 9.45 -14.56 -6.18
CA THR A 129 9.30 -13.63 -7.30
C THR A 129 10.42 -13.76 -8.35
N THR A 130 11.38 -14.66 -8.15
CA THR A 130 12.46 -14.98 -9.09
C THR A 130 12.21 -16.27 -9.88
N ALA A 131 11.35 -17.16 -9.37
CA ALA A 131 10.97 -18.42 -10.01
C ALA A 131 10.16 -18.21 -11.30
N LYS A 132 10.85 -18.21 -12.45
CA LYS A 132 10.27 -17.87 -13.76
C LYS A 132 9.19 -18.81 -14.32
N SER A 133 8.95 -19.99 -13.74
CA SER A 133 7.83 -20.84 -14.15
C SER A 133 7.50 -21.94 -13.13
N LYS A 134 6.21 -22.28 -13.04
CA LYS A 134 5.60 -23.43 -12.34
C LYS A 134 5.56 -23.44 -10.80
N GLU A 135 6.60 -23.05 -10.05
CA GLU A 135 6.53 -23.17 -8.57
C GLU A 135 5.45 -22.29 -7.92
N ASN A 136 5.18 -21.10 -8.45
CA ASN A 136 4.09 -20.23 -7.95
C ASN A 136 2.67 -20.74 -8.26
N SER A 137 2.48 -21.78 -9.08
CA SER A 137 1.13 -22.24 -9.46
C SER A 137 0.29 -22.76 -8.27
N THR A 138 0.93 -23.25 -7.21
CA THR A 138 0.27 -23.74 -5.98
C THR A 138 -0.04 -22.63 -4.96
N LYS A 139 0.59 -21.46 -5.11
CA LYS A 139 0.49 -20.31 -4.20
C LYS A 139 -0.09 -19.11 -4.95
N ASN A 140 -1.40 -19.12 -5.17
CA ASN A 140 -2.14 -18.00 -5.75
C ASN A 140 -3.25 -17.54 -4.80
N TRP A 141 -3.58 -16.25 -4.87
CA TRP A 141 -4.78 -15.65 -4.26
C TRP A 141 -6.08 -15.93 -5.02
N TYR A 142 -6.02 -16.61 -6.17
CA TYR A 142 -7.18 -17.03 -6.98
C TYR A 142 -7.15 -18.55 -7.24
N THR A 143 -8.29 -19.09 -7.64
CA THR A 143 -8.45 -20.42 -8.24
C THR A 143 -9.38 -20.36 -9.45
N TYR A 144 -9.52 -21.47 -10.18
CA TYR A 144 -10.35 -21.54 -11.39
C TYR A 144 -11.76 -22.10 -11.10
N THR A 145 -12.80 -21.44 -11.63
CA THR A 145 -14.18 -21.95 -11.58
C THR A 145 -14.29 -23.26 -12.37
N ASP A 146 -14.75 -24.34 -11.74
CA ASP A 146 -14.84 -25.69 -12.31
C ASP A 146 -13.57 -26.19 -13.03
N GLY A 147 -12.39 -25.70 -12.63
CA GLY A 147 -11.11 -26.00 -13.30
C GLY A 147 -10.95 -25.38 -14.70
N LYS A 148 -11.84 -24.46 -15.12
CA LYS A 148 -11.80 -23.79 -16.43
C LYS A 148 -10.89 -22.57 -16.41
N GLN A 149 -9.99 -22.48 -17.39
CA GLN A 149 -8.90 -21.49 -17.52
C GLN A 149 -9.31 -19.99 -17.47
N TYR A 150 -10.60 -19.65 -17.59
CA TYR A 150 -11.08 -18.27 -17.77
C TYR A 150 -12.01 -17.76 -16.65
N GLY A 151 -12.51 -18.63 -15.77
CA GLY A 151 -13.24 -18.19 -14.58
C GLY A 151 -12.28 -18.10 -13.41
N LEU A 152 -11.97 -16.90 -12.93
CA LEU A 152 -11.05 -16.69 -11.80
C LEU A 152 -11.85 -16.24 -10.57
N ILE A 153 -11.77 -17.01 -9.48
CA ILE A 153 -12.42 -16.68 -8.20
C ILE A 153 -11.37 -16.54 -7.09
N PRO A 154 -11.56 -15.66 -6.09
CA PRO A 154 -10.68 -15.58 -4.93
C PRO A 154 -10.58 -16.91 -4.19
N VAL A 155 -9.38 -17.26 -3.70
CA VAL A 155 -9.24 -18.33 -2.71
C VAL A 155 -9.86 -17.86 -1.40
N LYS A 156 -10.83 -18.61 -0.89
CA LYS A 156 -11.51 -18.30 0.38
C LYS A 156 -10.48 -18.22 1.52
N ASP A 157 -10.64 -17.19 2.35
CA ASP A 157 -9.87 -16.92 3.57
C ASP A 157 -8.34 -16.76 3.36
N ARG A 158 -7.89 -16.63 2.10
CA ARG A 158 -6.50 -16.33 1.73
C ARG A 158 -6.26 -14.83 1.62
N TYR A 159 -5.14 -14.40 2.18
CA TYR A 159 -4.69 -13.02 2.17
C TYR A 159 -3.26 -12.92 1.65
N VAL A 160 -3.02 -11.94 0.79
CA VAL A 160 -1.66 -11.54 0.41
C VAL A 160 -1.08 -10.71 1.54
N VAL A 161 0.17 -10.98 1.91
CA VAL A 161 0.96 -10.16 2.83
C VAL A 161 2.12 -9.56 2.04
N LEU A 162 2.20 -8.23 2.02
CA LEU A 162 3.33 -7.49 1.48
C LEU A 162 3.98 -6.71 2.62
N PHE A 163 5.25 -7.01 2.93
CA PHE A 163 5.95 -6.38 4.04
C PHE A 163 7.37 -5.95 3.68
N LYS A 164 7.88 -4.95 4.41
CA LYS A 164 9.27 -4.48 4.32
C LYS A 164 9.98 -4.76 5.65
N GLY A 165 11.04 -5.56 5.61
CA GLY A 165 11.82 -5.96 6.79
C GLY A 165 12.62 -7.23 6.52
N THR A 166 13.57 -7.56 7.40
CA THR A 166 14.37 -8.80 7.28
C THR A 166 13.56 -10.07 7.58
N SER A 167 12.42 -9.93 8.26
CA SER A 167 11.40 -10.96 8.44
C SER A 167 10.07 -10.28 8.76
N ILE A 168 8.96 -11.02 8.71
CA ILE A 168 7.63 -10.47 9.01
C ILE A 168 7.52 -9.96 10.47
N LEU A 169 8.22 -10.61 11.41
CA LEU A 169 8.33 -10.19 12.82
C LEU A 169 9.17 -8.90 13.01
N LYS A 170 9.94 -8.50 12.00
CA LYS A 170 10.75 -7.27 11.96
C LYS A 170 10.28 -6.34 10.84
N ALA A 171 9.00 -6.41 10.47
CA ALA A 171 8.42 -5.56 9.45
C ALA A 171 8.27 -4.11 9.94
N THR A 172 8.73 -3.14 9.13
CA THR A 172 8.54 -1.70 9.37
C THR A 172 7.39 -1.12 8.53
N VAL A 173 6.90 -1.90 7.57
CA VAL A 173 5.67 -1.66 6.80
C VAL A 173 5.04 -3.02 6.55
N LEU A 174 3.72 -3.14 6.73
CA LEU A 174 2.98 -4.37 6.43
C LEU A 174 1.58 -4.05 5.89
N TYR A 175 1.31 -4.53 4.68
CA TYR A 175 -0.01 -4.53 4.06
C TYR A 175 -0.57 -5.96 4.01
N VAL A 176 -1.88 -6.07 4.23
CA VAL A 176 -2.67 -7.27 3.97
C VAL A 176 -3.66 -6.95 2.86
N LEU A 177 -3.78 -7.82 1.86
CA LEU A 177 -4.68 -7.66 0.73
C LEU A 177 -5.57 -8.89 0.55
N GLN A 178 -6.81 -8.66 0.11
CA GLN A 178 -7.79 -9.67 -0.22
C GLN A 178 -8.26 -9.45 -1.67
N LEU A 179 -8.18 -10.49 -2.49
CA LEU A 179 -8.73 -10.43 -3.85
C LEU A 179 -10.26 -10.37 -3.79
N ASN A 180 -10.88 -9.50 -4.59
CA ASN A 180 -12.33 -9.47 -4.77
C ASN A 180 -12.71 -10.14 -6.10
N THR A 181 -12.14 -9.69 -7.21
CA THR A 181 -12.41 -10.22 -8.55
C THR A 181 -11.19 -10.10 -9.47
N VAL A 182 -11.08 -11.03 -10.41
CA VAL A 182 -10.33 -10.86 -11.67
C VAL A 182 -11.31 -11.13 -12.80
N ASP A 183 -11.91 -10.07 -13.31
CA ASP A 183 -13.00 -10.14 -14.27
C ASP A 183 -12.46 -10.11 -15.71
N TYR A 184 -13.07 -10.90 -16.60
CA TYR A 184 -12.86 -10.83 -18.05
C TYR A 184 -14.02 -10.04 -18.70
N ILE A 185 -13.71 -9.19 -19.67
CA ILE A 185 -14.70 -8.37 -20.40
C ILE A 185 -14.82 -8.90 -21.83
N PRO A 186 -15.89 -9.65 -22.18
CA PRO A 186 -16.11 -10.13 -23.53
C PRO A 186 -16.38 -9.00 -24.52
N GLY A 187 -15.94 -9.15 -25.77
CA GLY A 187 -16.27 -8.23 -26.87
C GLY A 187 -15.13 -7.29 -27.27
N HIS A 188 -14.09 -7.17 -26.45
CA HIS A 188 -12.77 -6.81 -26.96
C HIS A 188 -12.22 -7.98 -27.78
N THR A 189 -11.39 -7.69 -28.79
CA THR A 189 -11.18 -8.57 -29.95
C THR A 189 -10.74 -9.99 -29.57
N SER A 190 -11.24 -10.99 -30.30
CA SER A 190 -11.05 -12.41 -29.98
C SER A 190 -9.59 -12.81 -29.81
N GLY A 191 -9.23 -13.30 -28.63
CA GLY A 191 -7.86 -13.71 -28.28
C GLY A 191 -7.16 -12.81 -27.25
N TYR A 192 -7.73 -11.65 -26.92
CA TYR A 192 -7.13 -10.70 -25.97
C TYR A 192 -7.72 -10.84 -24.56
N TYR A 193 -6.84 -10.86 -23.56
CA TYR A 193 -7.19 -11.02 -22.15
C TYR A 193 -7.39 -9.64 -21.51
N PHE A 194 -8.51 -9.00 -21.84
CA PHE A 194 -8.92 -7.71 -21.31
C PHE A 194 -9.94 -7.86 -20.17
N GLY A 195 -9.82 -7.04 -19.14
CA GLY A 195 -10.50 -7.29 -17.87
C GLY A 195 -10.24 -6.23 -16.81
N SER A 196 -10.59 -6.56 -15.56
CA SER A 196 -10.21 -5.74 -14.40
C SER A 196 -9.87 -6.58 -13.19
N VAL A 197 -8.92 -6.10 -12.38
CA VAL A 197 -8.58 -6.68 -11.08
C VAL A 197 -9.10 -5.74 -10.01
N THR A 198 -9.87 -6.28 -9.06
CA THR A 198 -10.32 -5.55 -7.87
C THR A 198 -9.84 -6.28 -6.62
N PHE A 199 -9.26 -5.54 -5.69
CA PHE A 199 -8.81 -6.04 -4.40
C PHE A 199 -9.04 -5.00 -3.29
N ASN A 200 -9.27 -5.48 -2.08
CA ASN A 200 -9.29 -4.67 -0.87
C ASN A 200 -7.95 -4.82 -0.16
N TYR A 201 -7.46 -3.79 0.52
CA TYR A 201 -6.23 -3.87 1.30
C TYR A 201 -6.25 -2.99 2.55
N LYS A 202 -5.42 -3.35 3.53
CA LYS A 202 -5.31 -2.72 4.85
C LYS A 202 -3.85 -2.63 5.25
N ARG A 203 -3.39 -1.47 5.70
CA ARG A 203 -2.05 -1.30 6.28
C ARG A 203 -2.09 -1.58 7.79
N LEU A 204 -1.25 -2.47 8.28
CA LEU A 204 -1.18 -2.86 9.70
C LEU A 204 0.06 -2.29 10.41
N ILE A 205 1.12 -1.98 9.67
CA ILE A 205 2.34 -1.28 10.12
C ILE A 205 2.72 -0.27 9.04
#